data_AF-A0A554JJT3-F1
#
_entry.id   AF-A0A554JJT3-F1
#
_cell.length_a   1.000
_cell.length_b   1.000
_cell.length_c   1.000
_cell.angle_alpha   90.00
_cell.angle_beta   90.00
_cell.angle_gamma   90.00
#
_symmetry.space_group_name_H-M   'P 1'
#
loop_
_entity.id
_entity.type
_entity.pdbx_description
1 polymer ?
#
loop_
_entity_poly.entity_id
_entity_poly.type
_entity_poly.pdbx_seq_one_letter_code
_entity_poly.pdbx_strand_id
1 'polypeptide(L)'
;MHSILKHPSTVSSLVIVGSFLIASVALASIVAGLSTTGLSNDVAYTELTLTKPSGTVAGDFLLANVSVNGGSVAGITAPSGWALVARVDNDTNISIASYWKTVGASEPTSYTWTISPQTRAAGGITRYSGVDPTNPIAAATSSVGVGAVASAPSITTTDNGARIVALFAINAGKANNPLFSTTTGMTKQYDIRNIPYGPTASTQDKAQISAGATGVASSSVSQGEQRNWAAQQIALRPSGDLQNGLISYWKLDESSGNASDSKGSNTLTNNNSATFTLGKIGNSANLVHDNQQYFSISDNSQTGLDITGDMTINTWINLAAPLGGVVGFVSKCDNVSRSWCSLFSHNGSSDVFNLTVSADGGGGSDPVPSLVLFPSPLSPGVWYMITVVYNSGTGSYNLYRDGVLQGTGTGLPNSIFNGTAEFRVGWDNNPSPTDGFNGKMDEVGIWNRALTISEITALYNGGAGLQYPF
;
A
#
# COMPACT_ATOMS: atom_id res chain seq x y z
N MET A 1 -18.17 64.89 -48.21
CA MET A 1 -17.51 64.70 -46.90
C MET A 1 -18.19 63.54 -46.19
N HIS A 2 -17.38 62.65 -45.61
CA HIS A 2 -17.70 61.34 -45.06
C HIS A 2 -18.92 61.30 -44.11
N SER A 3 -19.84 60.36 -44.32
CA SER A 3 -20.84 59.93 -43.34
C SER A 3 -20.47 58.53 -42.85
N ILE A 4 -20.12 58.44 -41.56
CA ILE A 4 -19.64 57.24 -40.88
C ILE A 4 -20.87 56.48 -40.34
N LEU A 5 -21.12 55.29 -40.88
CA LEU A 5 -22.04 54.30 -40.31
C LEU A 5 -21.40 53.69 -39.05
N LYS A 6 -21.94 54.02 -37.87
CA LYS A 6 -21.66 53.31 -36.61
C LYS A 6 -22.57 52.10 -36.50
N HIS A 7 -22.01 50.89 -36.59
CA HIS A 7 -22.63 49.68 -36.07
C HIS A 7 -22.19 49.48 -34.60
N PRO A 8 -23.10 49.21 -33.64
CA PRO A 8 -22.71 48.75 -32.33
C PRO A 8 -22.45 47.23 -32.38
N SER A 9 -21.20 46.82 -32.17
CA SER A 9 -20.85 45.43 -31.93
C SER A 9 -21.18 45.06 -30.48
N THR A 10 -22.20 44.23 -30.30
CA THR A 10 -22.46 43.51 -29.04
C THR A 10 -21.36 42.47 -28.83
N VAL A 11 -20.49 42.70 -27.86
CA VAL A 11 -19.57 41.66 -27.37
C VAL A 11 -20.35 40.80 -26.39
N SER A 12 -20.87 39.67 -26.86
CA SER A 12 -21.36 38.60 -25.98
C SER A 12 -20.15 37.88 -25.39
N SER A 13 -19.77 38.27 -24.17
CA SER A 13 -18.80 37.52 -23.38
C SER A 13 -19.41 36.18 -22.96
N LEU A 14 -19.11 35.12 -23.70
CA LEU A 14 -19.41 33.75 -23.29
C LEU A 14 -18.35 33.32 -22.27
N VAL A 15 -18.68 33.43 -20.97
CA VAL A 15 -17.90 32.82 -19.91
C VAL A 15 -18.21 31.33 -19.92
N ILE A 16 -17.39 30.54 -20.61
CA ILE A 16 -17.37 29.09 -20.43
C ILE A 16 -16.72 28.84 -19.07
N VAL A 17 -17.54 28.69 -18.02
CA VAL A 17 -17.07 28.04 -16.79
C VAL A 17 -16.94 26.56 -17.12
N GLY A 18 -15.77 26.21 -17.65
CA GLY A 18 -15.36 24.82 -17.78
C GLY A 18 -15.14 24.27 -16.38
N SER A 19 -16.18 23.67 -15.81
CA SER A 19 -16.06 22.82 -14.63
C SER A 19 -15.19 21.62 -15.02
N PHE A 20 -13.88 21.73 -14.82
CA PHE A 20 -13.01 20.58 -14.76
C PHE A 20 -13.37 19.82 -13.49
N LEU A 21 -14.24 18.81 -13.63
CA LEU A 21 -14.24 17.69 -12.70
C LEU A 21 -12.88 17.01 -12.86
N ILE A 22 -11.90 17.43 -12.05
CA ILE A 22 -10.73 16.58 -11.80
C ILE A 22 -11.23 15.51 -10.84
N ALA A 23 -11.93 14.52 -11.37
CA ALA A 23 -12.03 13.23 -10.70
C ALA A 23 -10.68 12.52 -10.89
N SER A 24 -9.63 13.01 -10.23
CA SER A 24 -8.45 12.19 -9.99
C SER A 24 -8.68 11.44 -8.70
N VAL A 25 -9.41 10.31 -8.79
CA VAL A 25 -9.03 9.19 -7.93
C VAL A 25 -7.72 8.71 -8.52
N ALA A 26 -6.60 9.25 -8.02
CA ALA A 26 -5.32 8.61 -8.26
C ALA A 26 -5.38 7.29 -7.51
N LEU A 27 -5.99 6.27 -8.12
CA LEU A 27 -5.70 4.91 -7.72
C LEU A 27 -4.18 4.81 -7.73
N ALA A 28 -3.57 4.35 -6.64
CA ALA A 28 -2.22 3.83 -6.67
C ALA A 28 -2.21 2.68 -7.69
N SER A 29 -2.02 3.01 -8.96
CA SER A 29 -2.18 2.07 -10.05
C SER A 29 -0.86 1.38 -10.24
N ILE A 30 -0.85 0.06 -10.16
CA ILE A 30 0.34 -0.70 -10.51
C ILE A 30 0.63 -0.47 -12.00
N VAL A 31 1.81 0.07 -12.28
CA VAL A 31 2.26 0.36 -13.65
C VAL A 31 3.26 -0.71 -14.08
N ALA A 32 3.00 -1.34 -15.23
CA ALA A 32 3.98 -2.22 -15.86
C ALA A 32 5.12 -1.38 -16.47
N GLY A 33 6.35 -1.73 -16.11
CA GLY A 33 7.56 -1.22 -16.72
C GLY A 33 8.05 -2.12 -17.86
N LEU A 34 9.33 -1.97 -18.20
CA LEU A 34 9.94 -2.80 -19.24
C LEU A 34 10.10 -4.26 -18.79
N SER A 35 10.13 -5.13 -19.79
CA SER A 35 10.43 -6.55 -19.62
C SER A 35 11.75 -6.92 -20.27
N THR A 36 12.33 -8.02 -19.82
CA THR A 36 13.47 -8.67 -20.45
C THR A 36 13.17 -10.16 -20.63
N THR A 37 13.88 -10.81 -21.54
CA THR A 37 13.71 -12.23 -21.82
C THR A 37 15.06 -12.91 -21.97
N GLY A 38 15.06 -14.23 -21.81
CA GLY A 38 16.25 -15.04 -21.98
C GLY A 38 15.90 -16.49 -22.31
N LEU A 39 16.92 -17.22 -22.73
CA LEU A 39 16.85 -18.62 -23.13
C LEU A 39 18.02 -19.37 -22.49
N SER A 40 17.80 -20.62 -22.10
CA SER A 40 18.92 -21.52 -21.80
C SER A 40 19.68 -21.83 -23.10
N ASN A 41 21.02 -21.79 -23.06
CA ASN A 41 21.88 -21.98 -24.22
C ASN A 41 22.38 -23.43 -24.41
N ASP A 42 22.89 -23.70 -25.62
CA ASP A 42 23.03 -25.02 -26.25
C ASP A 42 24.08 -25.98 -25.67
N VAL A 43 24.98 -25.54 -24.79
CA VAL A 43 26.09 -26.42 -24.37
C VAL A 43 25.66 -27.37 -23.26
N ALA A 44 24.79 -26.91 -22.35
CA ALA A 44 24.35 -27.72 -21.21
C ALA A 44 22.90 -27.50 -20.77
N TYR A 45 22.21 -26.44 -21.21
CA TYR A 45 20.86 -26.08 -20.74
C TYR A 45 20.64 -26.16 -19.20
N THR A 46 21.70 -25.99 -18.41
CA THR A 46 21.66 -26.05 -16.95
C THR A 46 21.30 -24.72 -16.30
N GLU A 47 21.19 -23.66 -17.09
CA GLU A 47 20.96 -22.31 -16.59
C GLU A 47 20.05 -21.50 -17.51
N LEU A 48 19.24 -20.65 -16.90
CA LEU A 48 18.50 -19.57 -17.56
C LEU A 48 18.93 -18.25 -16.91
N THR A 49 19.64 -17.42 -17.66
CA THR A 49 20.01 -16.07 -17.21
C THR A 49 19.06 -15.04 -17.80
N LEU A 50 18.46 -14.23 -16.93
CA LEU A 50 17.57 -13.12 -17.30
C LEU A 50 18.19 -11.82 -16.81
N THR A 51 18.40 -10.86 -17.72
CA THR A 51 18.91 -9.53 -17.39
C THR A 51 17.93 -8.82 -16.45
N LYS A 52 18.38 -7.91 -15.59
CA LYS A 52 17.46 -7.03 -14.87
C LYS A 52 16.81 -6.05 -15.87
N PRO A 53 15.48 -5.83 -15.86
CA PRO A 53 14.86 -4.83 -16.73
C PRO A 53 15.50 -3.45 -16.59
N SER A 54 15.58 -2.69 -17.68
CA SER A 54 16.11 -1.32 -17.63
C SER A 54 15.18 -0.38 -16.87
N GLY A 55 15.76 0.65 -16.25
CA GLY A 55 15.02 1.62 -15.43
C GLY A 55 14.51 1.07 -14.09
N THR A 56 14.95 -0.13 -13.69
CA THR A 56 14.64 -0.69 -12.36
C THR A 56 15.30 0.12 -11.25
N VAL A 57 14.49 0.57 -10.29
CA VAL A 57 14.89 1.35 -9.10
C VAL A 57 14.45 0.65 -7.82
N ALA A 58 15.05 1.02 -6.68
CA ALA A 58 14.67 0.48 -5.37
C ALA A 58 13.16 0.67 -5.11
N GLY A 59 12.51 -0.36 -4.58
CA GLY A 59 11.06 -0.40 -4.36
C GLY A 59 10.23 -0.92 -5.53
N ASP A 60 10.80 -1.09 -6.73
CA ASP A 60 10.11 -1.80 -7.81
C ASP A 60 9.86 -3.27 -7.44
N PHE A 61 8.82 -3.85 -8.04
CA PHE A 61 8.51 -5.27 -7.99
C PHE A 61 8.92 -5.95 -9.30
N LEU A 62 9.62 -7.07 -9.22
CA LEU A 62 9.98 -7.89 -10.36
C LEU A 62 9.22 -9.21 -10.32
N LEU A 63 8.55 -9.55 -11.43
CA LEU A 63 7.91 -10.85 -11.63
C LEU A 63 8.66 -11.62 -12.71
N ALA A 64 9.22 -12.77 -12.36
CA ALA A 64 9.85 -13.69 -13.29
C ALA A 64 8.88 -14.81 -13.66
N ASN A 65 8.85 -15.15 -14.94
CA ASN A 65 8.20 -16.35 -15.47
C ASN A 65 9.29 -17.22 -16.09
N VAL A 66 9.47 -18.43 -15.54
CA VAL A 66 10.46 -19.41 -15.98
C VAL A 66 9.73 -20.68 -16.42
N SER A 67 9.86 -21.00 -17.70
CA SER A 67 9.29 -22.19 -18.29
C SER A 67 10.39 -23.18 -18.67
N VAL A 68 10.15 -24.47 -18.45
CA VAL A 68 11.08 -25.56 -18.78
C VAL A 68 10.37 -26.71 -19.49
N ASN A 69 11.01 -27.29 -20.49
CA ASN A 69 10.59 -28.60 -21.01
C ASN A 69 10.93 -29.70 -19.98
N GLY A 70 10.22 -30.83 -20.02
CA GLY A 70 10.45 -31.93 -19.09
C GLY A 70 9.54 -31.92 -17.86
N GLY A 71 8.71 -30.87 -17.72
CA GLY A 71 7.66 -30.84 -16.71
C GLY A 71 8.19 -31.05 -15.29
N SER A 72 7.51 -31.93 -14.56
CA SER A 72 7.86 -32.32 -13.19
C SER A 72 9.26 -32.92 -13.01
N VAL A 73 9.90 -33.38 -14.10
CA VAL A 73 11.28 -33.93 -14.04
C VAL A 73 12.31 -32.81 -13.90
N ALA A 74 12.03 -31.62 -14.42
CA ALA A 74 12.98 -30.51 -14.47
C ALA A 74 12.91 -29.64 -13.22
N GLY A 75 13.91 -29.76 -12.33
CA GLY A 75 14.09 -28.86 -11.20
C GLY A 75 14.46 -27.46 -11.66
N ILE A 76 13.87 -26.45 -11.00
CA ILE A 76 14.18 -25.03 -11.19
C ILE A 76 14.58 -24.48 -9.82
N THR A 77 15.80 -23.98 -9.70
CA THR A 77 16.29 -23.32 -8.48
C THR A 77 16.43 -21.83 -8.76
N ALA A 78 15.71 -21.01 -7.99
CA ALA A 78 15.78 -19.56 -8.12
C ALA A 78 17.06 -18.98 -7.50
N PRO A 79 17.58 -17.86 -8.03
CA PRO A 79 18.66 -17.14 -7.38
C PRO A 79 18.20 -16.55 -6.03
N SER A 80 19.16 -16.25 -5.16
CA SER A 80 18.87 -15.72 -3.82
C SER A 80 18.00 -14.46 -3.86
N GLY A 81 17.04 -14.37 -2.93
CA GLY A 81 16.16 -13.20 -2.79
C GLY A 81 14.92 -13.22 -3.69
N TRP A 82 14.69 -14.31 -4.43
CA TRP A 82 13.44 -14.55 -5.16
C TRP A 82 12.54 -15.52 -4.39
N ALA A 83 11.26 -15.19 -4.27
CA ALA A 83 10.24 -16.04 -3.67
C ALA A 83 9.37 -16.70 -4.74
N LEU A 84 9.04 -17.98 -4.59
CA LEU A 84 8.13 -18.68 -5.50
C LEU A 84 6.71 -18.15 -5.31
N VAL A 85 6.03 -17.78 -6.40
CA VAL A 85 4.59 -17.52 -6.41
C VAL A 85 3.85 -18.84 -6.58
N ALA A 86 4.10 -19.52 -7.70
CA ALA A 86 3.50 -20.80 -8.00
C ALA A 86 4.33 -21.55 -9.05
N ARG A 87 4.32 -22.88 -8.96
CA ARG A 87 4.76 -23.77 -10.03
C ARG A 87 3.61 -24.68 -10.42
N VAL A 88 3.44 -24.91 -11.72
CA VAL A 88 2.55 -25.96 -12.22
C VAL A 88 3.24 -26.73 -13.34
N ASP A 89 3.09 -28.06 -13.29
CA ASP A 89 3.67 -29.00 -14.22
C ASP A 89 2.54 -29.67 -15.02
N ASN A 90 2.65 -29.69 -16.35
CA ASN A 90 1.81 -30.50 -17.21
C ASN A 90 2.55 -31.82 -17.48
N ASP A 91 2.37 -32.76 -16.56
CA ASP A 91 3.10 -34.02 -16.49
C ASP A 91 4.61 -33.80 -16.63
N THR A 92 5.25 -34.53 -17.55
CA THR A 92 6.67 -34.43 -17.89
C THR A 92 6.90 -33.61 -19.17
N ASN A 93 5.91 -32.82 -19.61
CA ASN A 93 5.99 -32.07 -20.87
C ASN A 93 6.53 -30.66 -20.68
N ILE A 94 5.82 -29.84 -19.90
CA ILE A 94 6.09 -28.41 -19.71
C ILE A 94 5.81 -28.02 -18.27
N SER A 95 6.64 -27.15 -17.73
CA SER A 95 6.36 -26.44 -16.48
C SER A 95 6.40 -24.95 -16.69
N ILE A 96 5.64 -24.25 -15.86
CA ILE A 96 5.78 -22.82 -15.62
C ILE A 96 5.99 -22.61 -14.12
N ALA A 97 7.00 -21.84 -13.77
CA ALA A 97 7.28 -21.40 -12.41
C ALA A 97 7.41 -19.88 -12.39
N SER A 98 6.60 -19.23 -11.58
CA SER A 98 6.63 -17.79 -11.37
C SER A 98 7.29 -17.45 -10.04
N TYR A 99 8.15 -16.43 -10.06
CA TYR A 99 8.88 -15.94 -8.90
C TYR A 99 8.74 -14.44 -8.80
N TRP A 100 8.84 -13.92 -7.58
CA TRP A 100 8.84 -12.48 -7.36
C TRP A 100 10.00 -12.01 -6.48
N LYS A 101 10.32 -10.72 -6.62
CA LYS A 101 11.28 -10.01 -5.78
C LYS A 101 10.95 -8.52 -5.68
N THR A 102 11.09 -7.94 -4.50
CA THR A 102 11.16 -6.47 -4.32
C THR A 102 12.60 -6.00 -4.48
N VAL A 103 12.80 -4.97 -5.30
CA VAL A 103 14.12 -4.44 -5.66
C VAL A 103 14.72 -3.69 -4.47
N GLY A 104 15.87 -4.17 -3.99
CA GLY A 104 16.62 -3.51 -2.92
C GLY A 104 17.44 -2.31 -3.41
N ALA A 105 18.19 -1.69 -2.50
CA ALA A 105 19.09 -0.56 -2.81
C ALA A 105 20.22 -0.94 -3.80
N SER A 106 20.54 -2.22 -3.92
CA SER A 106 21.52 -2.75 -4.87
C SER A 106 21.02 -4.08 -5.44
N GLU A 107 21.05 -4.20 -6.77
CA GLU A 107 20.68 -5.43 -7.49
C GLU A 107 21.71 -5.72 -8.60
N PRO A 108 22.01 -7.00 -8.88
CA PRO A 108 22.89 -7.38 -9.98
C PRO A 108 22.30 -6.96 -11.35
N THR A 109 23.14 -7.02 -12.39
CA THR A 109 22.72 -6.75 -13.77
C THR A 109 21.87 -7.87 -14.37
N SER A 110 21.93 -9.07 -13.80
CA SER A 110 21.17 -10.26 -14.23
C SER A 110 20.95 -11.23 -13.07
N TYR A 111 19.96 -12.10 -13.24
CA TYR A 111 19.62 -13.18 -12.32
C TYR A 111 19.67 -14.52 -13.06
N THR A 112 20.18 -15.56 -12.41
CA THR A 112 20.38 -16.88 -13.03
C THR A 112 19.62 -17.94 -12.26
N TRP A 113 18.71 -18.63 -12.95
CA TRP A 113 18.04 -19.83 -12.45
C TRP A 113 18.84 -21.07 -12.85
N THR A 114 19.05 -21.97 -11.91
CA THR A 114 19.68 -23.27 -12.19
C THR A 114 18.62 -24.30 -12.54
N ILE A 115 18.87 -25.07 -13.59
CA ILE A 115 18.00 -26.09 -14.16
C ILE A 115 18.68 -27.47 -14.03
N SER A 116 18.00 -28.42 -13.39
CA SER A 116 18.54 -29.77 -13.20
C SER A 116 17.42 -30.82 -13.14
N PRO A 117 17.51 -31.94 -13.88
CA PRO A 117 18.51 -32.24 -14.90
C PRO A 117 18.42 -31.28 -16.09
N GLN A 118 19.45 -31.27 -16.95
CA GLN A 118 19.53 -30.35 -18.10
C GLN A 118 18.33 -30.44 -19.04
N THR A 119 17.72 -29.28 -19.34
CA THR A 119 16.59 -29.18 -20.27
C THR A 119 16.43 -27.75 -20.75
N ARG A 120 15.79 -27.57 -21.90
CA ARG A 120 15.53 -26.24 -22.46
C ARG A 120 14.61 -25.44 -21.55
N ALA A 121 14.99 -24.18 -21.34
CA ALA A 121 14.26 -23.18 -20.59
C ALA A 121 14.09 -21.89 -21.41
N ALA A 122 13.01 -21.17 -21.12
CA ALA A 122 12.74 -19.85 -21.65
C ALA A 122 11.97 -19.05 -20.60
N GLY A 123 12.15 -17.74 -20.58
CA GLY A 123 11.45 -16.91 -19.62
C GLY A 123 11.77 -15.44 -19.75
N GLY A 124 11.27 -14.67 -18.80
CA GLY A 124 11.50 -13.25 -18.73
C GLY A 124 11.09 -12.66 -17.40
N ILE A 125 11.57 -11.43 -17.17
CA ILE A 125 11.23 -10.63 -15.99
C ILE A 125 10.45 -9.42 -16.48
N THR A 126 9.30 -9.16 -15.88
CA THR A 126 8.54 -7.92 -16.05
C THR A 126 8.63 -7.10 -14.77
N ARG A 127 8.93 -5.81 -14.93
CA ARG A 127 8.97 -4.84 -13.83
C ARG A 127 7.58 -4.25 -13.58
N TYR A 128 7.23 -4.02 -12.33
CA TYR A 128 6.04 -3.29 -11.90
C TYR A 128 6.40 -2.28 -10.82
N SER A 129 5.81 -1.09 -10.86
CA SER A 129 5.89 -0.10 -9.79
C SER A 129 4.55 0.02 -9.07
N GLY A 130 4.56 0.44 -7.80
CA GLY A 130 3.33 0.61 -7.00
C GLY A 130 2.71 -0.71 -6.51
N VAL A 131 3.50 -1.79 -6.47
CA VAL A 131 3.08 -3.07 -5.86
C VAL A 131 3.45 -3.04 -4.38
N ASP A 132 2.60 -3.64 -3.55
CA ASP A 132 2.82 -3.81 -2.11
C ASP A 132 4.16 -4.52 -1.85
N PRO A 133 5.14 -3.86 -1.21
CA PRO A 133 6.48 -4.44 -1.03
C PRO A 133 6.53 -5.54 0.02
N THR A 134 5.48 -5.68 0.84
CA THR A 134 5.41 -6.62 1.98
C THR A 134 4.60 -7.86 1.66
N ASN A 135 3.45 -7.68 1.00
CA ASN A 135 2.56 -8.76 0.63
C ASN A 135 2.04 -8.57 -0.82
N PRO A 136 2.93 -8.71 -1.82
CA PRO A 136 2.68 -8.31 -3.20
C PRO A 136 1.70 -9.20 -3.96
N ILE A 137 1.48 -10.44 -3.51
CA ILE A 137 0.63 -11.40 -4.22
C ILE A 137 -0.72 -11.49 -3.51
N ALA A 138 -1.76 -10.95 -4.14
CA ALA A 138 -3.12 -11.01 -3.60
C ALA A 138 -3.75 -12.39 -3.78
N ALA A 139 -3.55 -12.99 -4.96
CA ALA A 139 -4.01 -14.33 -5.29
C ALA A 139 -3.25 -14.87 -6.50
N ALA A 140 -3.16 -16.20 -6.62
CA ALA A 140 -2.64 -16.86 -7.80
C ALA A 140 -3.42 -18.14 -8.07
N THR A 141 -3.55 -18.50 -9.34
CA THR A 141 -4.13 -19.78 -9.78
C THR A 141 -3.33 -20.33 -10.95
N SER A 142 -3.45 -21.63 -11.18
CA SER A 142 -2.71 -22.35 -12.20
C SER A 142 -3.60 -23.38 -12.88
N SER A 143 -3.30 -23.70 -14.13
CA SER A 143 -3.95 -24.76 -14.88
C SER A 143 -3.00 -25.34 -15.92
N VAL A 144 -3.36 -26.53 -16.38
CA VAL A 144 -2.66 -27.24 -17.45
C VAL A 144 -3.67 -27.85 -18.40
N GLY A 145 -3.25 -28.18 -19.61
CA GLY A 145 -4.07 -28.90 -20.55
C GLY A 145 -3.40 -29.17 -21.87
N VAL A 146 -4.17 -29.76 -22.79
CA VAL A 146 -3.74 -30.04 -24.16
C VAL A 146 -4.73 -29.38 -25.11
N GLY A 147 -4.22 -28.56 -26.02
CA GLY A 147 -5.09 -27.91 -27.00
C GLY A 147 -4.44 -26.71 -27.68
N ALA A 148 -5.27 -26.02 -28.46
CA ALA A 148 -4.88 -24.83 -29.22
C ALA A 148 -5.04 -23.52 -28.43
N VAL A 149 -5.56 -23.58 -27.20
CA VAL A 149 -5.79 -22.43 -26.34
C VAL A 149 -5.32 -22.78 -24.94
N ALA A 150 -4.40 -21.99 -24.40
CA ALA A 150 -4.00 -22.06 -23.01
C ALA A 150 -4.90 -21.12 -22.19
N SER A 151 -5.43 -21.60 -21.07
CA SER A 151 -6.41 -20.87 -20.28
C SER A 151 -6.09 -20.92 -18.79
N ALA A 152 -5.76 -19.77 -18.20
CA ALA A 152 -5.61 -19.61 -16.75
C ALA A 152 -6.97 -19.29 -16.11
N PRO A 153 -7.38 -19.99 -15.03
CA PRO A 153 -8.64 -19.75 -14.34
C PRO A 153 -8.78 -18.31 -13.84
N SER A 154 -10.03 -17.89 -13.58
CA SER A 154 -10.29 -16.63 -12.88
C SER A 154 -9.81 -16.74 -11.42
N ILE A 155 -9.31 -15.63 -10.89
CA ILE A 155 -9.14 -15.39 -9.45
C ILE A 155 -10.12 -14.31 -9.01
N THR A 156 -10.38 -14.22 -7.70
CA THR A 156 -11.12 -13.11 -7.10
C THR A 156 -10.15 -12.31 -6.26
N THR A 157 -9.93 -11.04 -6.61
CA THR A 157 -9.11 -10.12 -5.81
C THR A 157 -10.00 -9.31 -4.88
N THR A 158 -9.57 -9.10 -3.63
CA THR A 158 -10.19 -8.16 -2.69
C THR A 158 -9.64 -6.75 -2.81
N ASP A 159 -8.54 -6.58 -3.56
CA ASP A 159 -7.84 -5.31 -3.71
C ASP A 159 -8.37 -4.55 -4.95
N ASN A 160 -8.84 -3.32 -4.74
CA ASN A 160 -9.09 -2.36 -5.83
C ASN A 160 -7.74 -1.93 -6.43
N GLY A 161 -7.68 -1.69 -7.74
CA GLY A 161 -6.45 -1.25 -8.42
C GLY A 161 -5.38 -2.33 -8.62
N ALA A 162 -5.70 -3.60 -8.38
CA ALA A 162 -4.77 -4.70 -8.61
C ALA A 162 -4.30 -4.80 -10.08
N ARG A 163 -3.11 -5.39 -10.30
CA ARG A 163 -2.64 -5.78 -11.63
C ARG A 163 -2.81 -7.27 -11.81
N ILE A 164 -3.54 -7.68 -12.85
CA ILE A 164 -3.70 -9.09 -13.16
C ILE A 164 -2.70 -9.47 -14.23
N VAL A 165 -1.80 -10.40 -13.91
CA VAL A 165 -0.79 -10.93 -14.82
C VAL A 165 -1.18 -12.35 -15.21
N ALA A 166 -1.27 -12.60 -16.52
CA ALA A 166 -1.44 -13.93 -17.10
C ALA A 166 -0.11 -14.41 -17.69
N LEU A 167 0.28 -15.61 -17.28
CA LEU A 167 1.50 -16.27 -17.72
C LEU A 167 1.12 -17.53 -18.49
N PHE A 168 1.73 -17.76 -19.64
CA PHE A 168 1.47 -18.94 -20.46
C PHE A 168 2.78 -19.61 -20.88
N ALA A 169 2.75 -20.94 -20.97
CA ALA A 169 3.85 -21.75 -21.45
C ALA A 169 3.35 -22.91 -22.31
N ILE A 170 4.07 -23.25 -23.39
CA ILE A 170 3.84 -24.45 -24.21
C ILE A 170 5.15 -25.21 -24.48
N ASN A 171 5.05 -26.52 -24.67
CA ASN A 171 6.17 -27.42 -24.98
C ASN A 171 6.66 -27.34 -26.45
N ALA A 172 6.70 -26.15 -27.05
CA ALA A 172 7.10 -25.96 -28.45
C ALA A 172 7.78 -24.61 -28.70
N GLY A 173 8.52 -24.47 -29.81
CA GLY A 173 9.23 -23.24 -30.18
C GLY A 173 9.69 -23.22 -31.64
N LYS A 174 8.76 -23.15 -32.60
CA LYS A 174 9.11 -23.09 -34.04
C LYS A 174 9.50 -21.67 -34.47
N ALA A 175 10.54 -21.55 -35.29
CA ALA A 175 11.13 -20.26 -35.69
C ALA A 175 10.21 -19.37 -36.57
N ASN A 176 9.25 -19.96 -37.28
CA ASN A 176 8.42 -19.32 -38.30
C ASN A 176 6.98 -19.01 -37.85
N ASN A 177 6.63 -19.27 -36.59
CA ASN A 177 5.25 -19.12 -36.10
C ASN A 177 5.05 -17.80 -35.30
N PRO A 178 3.90 -17.11 -35.45
CA PRO A 178 3.49 -16.06 -34.52
C PRO A 178 3.25 -16.68 -33.14
N LEU A 179 3.71 -16.05 -32.06
CA LEU A 179 3.65 -16.58 -30.68
C LEU A 179 2.21 -16.52 -30.11
N PHE A 180 2.03 -16.71 -28.81
CA PHE A 180 0.73 -16.63 -28.11
C PHE A 180 -0.09 -15.41 -28.58
N SER A 181 -1.41 -15.53 -28.75
CA SER A 181 -2.24 -14.33 -29.03
C SER A 181 -2.32 -13.41 -27.82
N THR A 182 -2.56 -12.12 -28.02
CA THR A 182 -2.90 -11.23 -26.90
C THR A 182 -4.28 -11.62 -26.36
N THR A 183 -4.37 -11.89 -25.06
CA THR A 183 -5.63 -12.16 -24.37
C THR A 183 -6.50 -10.90 -24.39
N THR A 184 -7.80 -11.07 -24.63
CA THR A 184 -8.75 -9.95 -24.69
C THR A 184 -8.68 -9.08 -23.43
N GLY A 185 -8.50 -7.77 -23.63
CA GLY A 185 -8.41 -6.79 -22.54
C GLY A 185 -7.08 -6.77 -21.79
N MET A 186 -6.08 -7.56 -22.22
CA MET A 186 -4.72 -7.53 -21.67
C MET A 186 -3.74 -6.88 -22.66
N THR A 187 -2.63 -6.41 -22.11
CA THR A 187 -1.45 -5.95 -22.83
C THR A 187 -0.38 -7.04 -22.76
N LYS A 188 0.20 -7.40 -23.90
CA LYS A 188 1.32 -8.34 -23.92
C LYS A 188 2.62 -7.65 -23.53
N GLN A 189 3.32 -8.21 -22.55
CA GLN A 189 4.62 -7.72 -22.08
C GLN A 189 5.76 -8.32 -22.90
N TYR A 190 5.71 -9.63 -23.13
CA TYR A 190 6.62 -10.30 -24.04
C TYR A 190 6.10 -11.68 -24.44
N ASP A 191 6.66 -12.20 -25.53
CA ASP A 191 6.73 -13.63 -25.81
C ASP A 191 8.18 -14.01 -26.09
N ILE A 192 8.57 -15.22 -25.71
CA ILE A 192 9.91 -15.75 -25.95
C ILE A 192 9.83 -17.24 -26.24
N ARG A 193 10.64 -17.72 -27.21
CA ARG A 193 10.67 -19.13 -27.62
C ARG A 193 12.09 -19.66 -27.67
N ASN A 194 12.33 -20.82 -27.06
CA ASN A 194 13.59 -21.54 -27.21
C ASN A 194 13.51 -22.43 -28.46
N ILE A 195 14.16 -22.03 -29.56
CA ILE A 195 14.06 -22.74 -30.84
C ILE A 195 15.05 -23.92 -30.93
N PRO A 196 14.67 -25.04 -31.57
CA PRO A 196 13.41 -25.29 -32.29
C PRO A 196 12.35 -26.05 -31.45
N TYR A 197 12.66 -26.45 -30.21
CA TYR A 197 11.87 -27.44 -29.45
C TYR A 197 11.07 -26.85 -28.28
N GLY A 198 11.10 -25.54 -28.09
CA GLY A 198 10.52 -24.91 -26.91
C GLY A 198 11.42 -25.04 -25.68
N PRO A 199 10.94 -24.53 -24.53
CA PRO A 199 9.59 -24.02 -24.32
C PRO A 199 9.35 -22.64 -24.96
N THR A 200 8.08 -22.29 -25.15
CA THR A 200 7.65 -20.91 -25.43
C THR A 200 6.93 -20.37 -24.22
N ALA A 201 7.25 -19.15 -23.80
CA ALA A 201 6.65 -18.47 -22.67
C ALA A 201 6.06 -17.11 -23.10
N SER A 202 4.98 -16.69 -22.44
CA SER A 202 4.31 -15.40 -22.62
C SER A 202 3.95 -14.80 -21.28
N THR A 203 4.05 -13.48 -21.18
CA THR A 203 3.54 -12.69 -20.05
C THR A 203 2.67 -11.57 -20.58
N GLN A 204 1.48 -11.42 -20.02
CA GLN A 204 0.50 -10.41 -20.38
C GLN A 204 -0.17 -9.88 -19.12
N ASP A 205 -0.69 -8.66 -19.13
CA ASP A 205 -1.35 -8.11 -17.95
C ASP A 205 -2.46 -7.11 -18.25
N LYS A 206 -3.28 -6.80 -17.24
CA LYS A 206 -4.27 -5.73 -17.26
C LYS A 206 -4.43 -5.11 -15.88
N ALA A 207 -4.90 -3.86 -15.85
CA ALA A 207 -5.39 -3.25 -14.63
C ALA A 207 -6.77 -3.84 -14.27
N GLN A 208 -6.99 -4.04 -12.97
CA GLN A 208 -8.29 -4.39 -12.39
C GLN A 208 -8.70 -3.23 -11.47
N ILE A 209 -9.60 -2.38 -11.95
CA ILE A 209 -9.97 -1.14 -11.24
C ILE A 209 -10.67 -1.44 -9.91
N SER A 210 -11.60 -2.39 -9.92
CA SER A 210 -12.38 -2.78 -8.75
C SER A 210 -12.12 -4.23 -8.36
N ALA A 211 -12.13 -4.49 -7.05
CA ALA A 211 -12.12 -5.83 -6.48
C ALA A 211 -13.21 -6.71 -7.11
N GLY A 212 -12.92 -8.00 -7.25
CA GLY A 212 -13.83 -8.97 -7.86
C GLY A 212 -13.13 -10.00 -8.73
N ALA A 213 -13.94 -10.74 -9.48
CA ALA A 213 -13.46 -11.76 -10.40
C ALA A 213 -12.70 -11.13 -11.59
N THR A 214 -11.54 -11.70 -11.90
CA THR A 214 -10.67 -11.25 -12.99
C THR A 214 -11.09 -11.75 -14.37
N GLY A 215 -11.88 -12.83 -14.41
CA GLY A 215 -12.18 -13.59 -15.61
C GLY A 215 -11.04 -14.53 -16.02
N VAL A 216 -11.40 -15.58 -16.78
CA VAL A 216 -10.43 -16.51 -17.36
C VAL A 216 -9.56 -15.78 -18.37
N ALA A 217 -8.24 -15.93 -18.25
CA ALA A 217 -7.31 -15.43 -19.27
C ALA A 217 -6.98 -16.56 -20.26
N SER A 218 -7.36 -16.37 -21.52
CA SER A 218 -7.15 -17.33 -22.60
C SER A 218 -6.26 -16.75 -23.69
N SER A 219 -5.29 -17.52 -24.16
CA SER A 219 -4.40 -17.15 -25.26
C SER A 219 -4.27 -18.31 -26.24
N SER A 220 -4.46 -18.04 -27.54
CA SER A 220 -4.33 -19.07 -28.56
C SER A 220 -2.87 -19.38 -28.84
N VAL A 221 -2.60 -20.66 -29.02
CA VAL A 221 -1.32 -21.22 -29.46
C VAL A 221 -1.22 -21.05 -30.99
N SER A 222 -0.02 -20.75 -31.47
CA SER A 222 0.31 -20.52 -32.87
C SER A 222 -0.37 -21.48 -33.85
N GLN A 223 -0.96 -20.94 -34.92
CA GLN A 223 -1.64 -21.69 -35.98
C GLN A 223 -2.71 -22.69 -35.51
N GLY A 224 -3.21 -22.58 -34.28
CA GLY A 224 -4.16 -23.53 -33.71
C GLY A 224 -3.57 -24.92 -33.44
N GLU A 225 -2.25 -25.05 -33.34
CA GLU A 225 -1.59 -26.33 -33.05
C GLU A 225 -1.95 -26.80 -31.64
N GLN A 226 -2.29 -28.09 -31.50
CA GLN A 226 -2.49 -28.69 -30.18
C GLN A 226 -1.15 -28.90 -29.47
N ARG A 227 -1.00 -28.32 -28.28
CA ARG A 227 0.21 -28.42 -27.45
C ARG A 227 -0.14 -28.69 -26.01
N ASN A 228 0.80 -29.33 -25.30
CA ASN A 228 0.78 -29.33 -23.85
C ASN A 228 1.09 -27.91 -23.40
N TRP A 229 0.21 -27.34 -22.59
CA TRP A 229 0.35 -26.00 -22.08
C TRP A 229 0.20 -25.97 -20.56
N ALA A 230 0.81 -24.96 -19.97
CA ALA A 230 0.64 -24.57 -18.58
C ALA A 230 0.34 -23.07 -18.53
N ALA A 231 -0.55 -22.66 -17.64
CA ALA A 231 -0.98 -21.27 -17.53
C ALA A 231 -1.17 -20.86 -16.07
N GLN A 232 -0.92 -19.60 -15.76
CA GLN A 232 -1.13 -19.01 -14.45
C GLN A 232 -1.81 -17.66 -14.59
N GLN A 233 -2.60 -17.30 -13.58
CA GLN A 233 -3.06 -15.93 -13.40
C GLN A 233 -2.70 -15.49 -11.97
N ILE A 234 -2.11 -14.31 -11.85
CA ILE A 234 -1.58 -13.75 -10.59
C ILE A 234 -2.17 -12.35 -10.44
N ALA A 235 -2.73 -12.04 -9.28
CA ALA A 235 -3.12 -10.69 -8.89
C ALA A 235 -1.99 -10.06 -8.06
N LEU A 236 -1.39 -9.00 -8.57
CA LEU A 236 -0.46 -8.17 -7.83
C LEU A 236 -1.25 -7.14 -7.01
N ARG A 237 -0.96 -7.09 -5.71
CA ARG A 237 -1.56 -6.16 -4.76
C ARG A 237 -0.94 -4.78 -4.91
N PRO A 238 -1.72 -3.70 -5.09
CA PRO A 238 -1.16 -2.36 -5.13
C PRO A 238 -0.66 -1.97 -3.73
N SER A 239 0.42 -1.20 -3.68
CA SER A 239 0.74 -0.43 -2.47
C SER A 239 -0.45 0.49 -2.20
N GLY A 240 -1.11 0.35 -1.04
CA GLY A 240 -2.37 1.06 -0.82
C GLY A 240 -2.23 2.59 -0.94
N ASP A 241 -3.27 3.24 -1.45
CA ASP A 241 -3.30 4.69 -1.67
C ASP A 241 -3.51 5.42 -0.34
N LEU A 242 -2.42 5.92 0.23
CA LEU A 242 -2.43 6.68 1.47
C LEU A 242 -3.17 8.03 1.36
N GLN A 243 -3.51 8.52 0.16
CA GLN A 243 -4.36 9.71 0.01
C GLN A 243 -5.84 9.38 0.05
N ASN A 244 -6.23 8.15 -0.30
CA ASN A 244 -7.60 7.71 -0.15
C ASN A 244 -8.00 7.74 1.32
N GLY A 245 -9.11 8.38 1.63
CA GLY A 245 -9.64 8.51 2.99
C GLY A 245 -8.80 9.36 3.94
N LEU A 246 -7.68 9.96 3.50
CA LEU A 246 -6.91 10.91 4.31
C LEU A 246 -7.71 12.21 4.46
N ILE A 247 -8.07 12.53 5.70
CA ILE A 247 -8.82 13.74 6.06
C ILE A 247 -7.86 14.92 6.26
N SER A 248 -6.86 14.73 7.11
CA SER A 248 -5.90 15.77 7.49
C SER A 248 -4.52 15.18 7.71
N TYR A 249 -3.51 15.97 7.37
CA TYR A 249 -2.10 15.62 7.58
C TYR A 249 -1.31 16.83 8.04
N TRP A 250 -0.80 16.81 9.27
CA TRP A 250 0.04 17.86 9.81
C TRP A 250 1.48 17.39 9.87
N LYS A 251 2.31 17.98 9.01
CA LYS A 251 3.76 17.72 8.99
C LYS A 251 4.48 18.31 10.19
N LEU A 252 3.87 19.29 10.88
CA LEU A 252 4.50 19.98 12.02
C LEU A 252 5.88 20.56 11.67
N ASP A 253 6.01 21.01 10.43
CA ASP A 253 7.23 21.50 9.79
C ASP A 253 7.47 23.00 10.04
N GLU A 254 6.55 23.67 10.74
CA GLU A 254 6.58 25.11 10.93
C GLU A 254 7.83 25.55 11.72
N SER A 255 8.13 26.86 11.66
CA SER A 255 9.18 27.46 12.50
C SER A 255 8.60 28.09 13.77
N SER A 256 7.31 28.44 13.75
CA SER A 256 6.53 28.99 14.87
C SER A 256 5.05 29.06 14.48
N GLY A 257 4.17 29.30 15.45
CA GLY A 257 2.75 29.56 15.21
C GLY A 257 1.90 28.31 15.04
N ASN A 258 0.77 28.45 14.32
CA ASN A 258 -0.22 27.41 14.10
C ASN A 258 0.29 26.33 13.13
N ALA A 259 -0.17 25.09 13.30
CA ALA A 259 0.21 23.97 12.45
C ALA A 259 -0.75 23.85 11.25
N SER A 260 -0.21 23.95 10.03
CA SER A 260 -1.00 23.92 8.80
C SER A 260 -1.34 22.49 8.41
N ASP A 261 -2.61 22.25 8.06
CA ASP A 261 -3.01 20.97 7.44
C ASP A 261 -2.51 20.93 5.99
N SER A 262 -1.61 20.01 5.69
CA SER A 262 -1.01 19.84 4.36
C SER A 262 -1.93 19.11 3.38
N LYS A 263 -3.00 18.47 3.87
CA LYS A 263 -4.01 17.79 3.04
C LYS A 263 -5.27 18.63 2.87
N GLY A 264 -5.82 19.11 3.99
CA GLY A 264 -7.11 19.78 4.07
C GLY A 264 -6.98 21.25 4.51
N SER A 265 -7.99 21.70 5.24
CA SER A 265 -8.07 23.07 5.77
C SER A 265 -8.08 23.12 7.30
N ASN A 266 -7.84 22.01 7.99
CA ASN A 266 -7.92 21.90 9.45
C ASN A 266 -6.64 22.44 10.11
N THR A 267 -6.32 23.72 9.90
CA THR A 267 -5.16 24.36 10.56
C THR A 267 -5.35 24.34 12.07
N LEU A 268 -4.41 23.73 12.79
CA LEU A 268 -4.49 23.63 14.25
C LEU A 268 -3.92 24.88 14.92
N THR A 269 -4.65 25.39 15.90
CA THR A 269 -4.21 26.44 16.80
C THR A 269 -3.13 25.91 17.72
N ASN A 270 -2.01 26.64 17.83
CA ASN A 270 -0.93 26.35 18.76
C ASN A 270 -1.20 26.99 20.13
N ASN A 271 -1.56 26.16 21.11
CA ASN A 271 -1.90 26.61 22.46
C ASN A 271 -0.64 26.66 23.34
N ASN A 272 -0.48 27.77 24.06
CA ASN A 272 0.67 28.02 24.96
C ASN A 272 2.04 27.97 24.25
N SER A 273 2.07 28.30 22.96
CA SER A 273 3.28 28.57 22.17
C SER A 273 4.29 27.41 22.17
N ALA A 274 3.83 26.22 21.79
CA ALA A 274 4.72 25.11 21.46
C ALA A 274 5.77 25.53 20.41
N THR A 275 7.01 25.10 20.62
CA THR A 275 8.12 25.38 19.71
C THR A 275 8.27 24.28 18.68
N PHE A 276 8.87 24.60 17.53
CA PHE A 276 9.22 23.60 16.53
C PHE A 276 10.74 23.37 16.50
N THR A 277 11.16 22.11 16.45
CA THR A 277 12.58 21.71 16.43
C THR A 277 12.80 20.57 15.45
N LEU A 278 14.06 20.23 15.11
CA LEU A 278 14.36 19.11 14.22
C LEU A 278 13.59 17.84 14.61
N GLY A 279 12.82 17.34 13.64
CA GLY A 279 11.86 16.26 13.77
C GLY A 279 12.35 14.93 13.20
N LYS A 280 11.39 14.05 12.94
CA LYS A 280 11.61 12.82 12.18
C LYS A 280 11.78 13.13 10.70
N ILE A 281 10.92 13.97 10.16
CA ILE A 281 10.98 14.51 8.80
C ILE A 281 10.90 16.03 8.93
N GLY A 282 11.94 16.75 8.54
CA GLY A 282 11.94 18.21 8.69
C GLY A 282 11.90 18.66 10.15
N ASN A 283 10.92 19.49 10.52
CA ASN A 283 10.70 19.88 11.91
C ASN A 283 9.64 19.00 12.60
N SER A 284 9.49 19.18 13.91
CA SER A 284 8.49 18.53 14.74
C SER A 284 8.01 19.53 15.78
N ALA A 285 6.78 19.38 16.25
CA ALA A 285 6.32 20.12 17.41
C ALA A 285 6.97 19.56 18.68
N ASN A 286 7.59 20.43 19.48
CA ASN A 286 8.10 20.13 20.80
C ASN A 286 7.13 20.65 21.86
N LEU A 287 6.41 19.72 22.50
CA LEU A 287 5.38 19.97 23.50
C LEU A 287 5.96 19.78 24.90
N VAL A 288 5.71 20.76 25.77
CA VAL A 288 6.06 20.70 27.20
C VAL A 288 4.78 20.61 28.03
N HIS A 289 4.60 19.47 28.68
CA HIS A 289 3.44 19.19 29.54
C HIS A 289 3.21 20.27 30.60
N ASP A 290 4.26 20.67 31.33
CA ASP A 290 4.15 21.65 32.43
C ASP A 290 3.75 23.05 31.95
N ASN A 291 3.95 23.34 30.65
CA ASN A 291 3.50 24.57 30.01
C ASN A 291 2.11 24.43 29.36
N GLN A 292 1.44 23.28 29.53
CA GLN A 292 0.13 22.95 28.95
C GLN A 292 0.10 23.15 27.42
N GLN A 293 1.14 22.70 26.73
CA GLN A 293 1.29 22.91 25.29
C GLN A 293 0.61 21.81 24.48
N TYR A 294 -0.21 22.20 23.50
CA TYR A 294 -0.91 21.30 22.60
C TYR A 294 -1.44 22.04 21.37
N PHE A 295 -1.94 21.28 20.39
CA PHE A 295 -2.60 21.84 19.21
C PHE A 295 -4.08 21.47 19.20
N SER A 296 -4.93 22.38 18.73
CA SER A 296 -6.37 22.10 18.64
C SER A 296 -7.08 22.79 17.49
N ILE A 297 -8.24 22.26 17.11
CA ILE A 297 -9.22 22.95 16.26
C ILE A 297 -10.61 22.73 16.85
N SER A 298 -11.41 23.80 16.89
CA SER A 298 -12.77 23.71 17.40
C SER A 298 -13.66 22.91 16.46
N ASP A 299 -14.64 22.22 17.04
CA ASP A 299 -15.59 21.37 16.30
C ASP A 299 -16.28 22.09 15.14
N ASN A 300 -16.67 23.34 15.34
CA ASN A 300 -17.34 24.16 14.32
C ASN A 300 -16.43 24.67 13.20
N SER A 301 -15.11 24.54 13.35
CA SER A 301 -14.11 25.05 12.40
C SER A 301 -13.40 23.95 11.63
N GLN A 302 -13.53 22.69 12.05
CA GLN A 302 -12.97 21.56 11.33
C GLN A 302 -13.86 21.12 10.15
N THR A 303 -13.27 20.32 9.27
CA THR A 303 -13.95 19.62 8.19
C THR A 303 -13.47 18.17 8.17
N GLY A 304 -14.40 17.23 8.37
CA GLY A 304 -14.17 15.79 8.20
C GLY A 304 -13.56 15.06 9.40
N LEU A 305 -13.25 15.74 10.51
CA LEU A 305 -12.75 15.12 11.75
C LEU A 305 -13.87 14.52 12.63
N ASP A 306 -15.14 14.75 12.26
CA ASP A 306 -16.32 14.08 12.83
C ASP A 306 -16.50 12.67 12.23
N ILE A 307 -15.48 11.84 12.44
CA ILE A 307 -15.47 10.47 11.92
C ILE A 307 -16.49 9.65 12.68
N THR A 308 -17.41 8.99 11.96
CA THR A 308 -18.47 8.13 12.52
C THR A 308 -18.27 6.64 12.26
N GLY A 309 -17.36 6.30 11.34
CA GLY A 309 -17.06 4.94 10.89
C GLY A 309 -15.62 4.51 11.19
N ASP A 310 -15.02 3.77 10.26
CA ASP A 310 -13.62 3.36 10.32
C ASP A 310 -12.68 4.56 10.49
N MET A 311 -11.59 4.36 11.23
CA MET A 311 -10.63 5.42 11.53
C MET A 311 -9.21 4.87 11.59
N THR A 312 -8.24 5.62 11.06
CA THR A 312 -6.82 5.41 11.35
C THR A 312 -6.18 6.70 11.82
N ILE A 313 -5.36 6.59 12.88
CA ILE A 313 -4.53 7.68 13.41
C ILE A 313 -3.07 7.25 13.27
N ASN A 314 -2.22 8.11 12.69
CA ASN A 314 -0.78 7.89 12.62
C ASN A 314 -0.03 9.10 13.18
N THR A 315 1.07 8.88 13.89
CA THR A 315 2.01 9.94 14.25
C THR A 315 3.39 9.36 14.60
N TRP A 316 4.44 10.14 14.36
CA TRP A 316 5.76 9.91 14.92
C TRP A 316 5.93 10.63 16.26
N ILE A 317 6.52 9.94 17.23
CA ILE A 317 6.58 10.38 18.63
C ILE A 317 8.00 10.21 19.17
N ASN A 318 8.44 11.14 20.02
CA ASN A 318 9.71 11.06 20.76
C ASN A 318 9.49 11.58 22.18
N LEU A 319 9.56 10.71 23.17
CA LEU A 319 9.28 11.08 24.56
C LEU A 319 10.45 11.89 25.15
N ALA A 320 10.15 12.97 25.88
CA ALA A 320 11.16 13.73 26.62
C ALA A 320 11.58 13.01 27.92
N ALA A 321 10.70 12.19 28.49
CA ALA A 321 10.90 11.43 29.71
C ALA A 321 10.07 10.13 29.66
N PRO A 322 10.37 9.12 30.49
CA PRO A 322 9.53 7.93 30.60
C PRO A 322 8.09 8.31 30.96
N LEU A 323 7.11 7.53 30.51
CA LEU A 323 5.71 7.75 30.86
C LEU A 323 5.52 7.61 32.37
N GLY A 324 5.06 8.68 33.03
CA GLY A 324 4.81 8.73 34.47
C GLY A 324 3.33 8.65 34.87
N GLY A 325 2.43 8.61 33.88
CA GLY A 325 0.98 8.71 34.07
C GLY A 325 0.21 8.57 32.76
N VAL A 326 -1.06 8.97 32.74
CA VAL A 326 -1.89 9.01 31.53
C VAL A 326 -1.52 10.21 30.68
N VAL A 327 -1.39 10.01 29.36
CA VAL A 327 -0.96 11.04 28.41
C VAL A 327 -1.80 10.97 27.14
N GLY A 328 -2.47 12.06 26.81
CA GLY A 328 -3.23 12.25 25.58
C GLY A 328 -2.35 12.48 24.36
N PHE A 329 -2.71 11.83 23.27
CA PHE A 329 -1.96 11.88 22.02
C PHE A 329 -2.72 12.57 20.90
N VAL A 330 -3.80 11.96 20.45
CA VAL A 330 -4.76 12.59 19.54
C VAL A 330 -6.14 12.25 20.06
N SER A 331 -7.01 13.24 20.18
CA SER A 331 -8.34 13.01 20.76
C SER A 331 -9.39 13.91 20.14
N LYS A 332 -10.63 13.44 20.21
CA LYS A 332 -11.84 14.23 20.00
C LYS A 332 -12.82 13.84 21.09
N CYS A 333 -12.49 14.22 22.32
CA CYS A 333 -13.32 13.92 23.48
C CYS A 333 -13.09 14.93 24.60
N ASP A 334 -14.11 15.11 25.43
CA ASP A 334 -14.03 15.79 26.71
C ASP A 334 -14.95 15.11 27.74
N ASN A 335 -15.18 15.75 28.89
CA ASN A 335 -16.01 15.21 29.96
C ASN A 335 -17.53 15.20 29.65
N VAL A 336 -17.98 15.87 28.59
CA VAL A 336 -19.39 16.05 28.22
C VAL A 336 -19.70 15.47 26.83
N SER A 337 -18.76 15.48 25.91
CA SER A 337 -18.89 15.04 24.53
C SER A 337 -17.72 14.13 24.17
N ARG A 338 -17.93 12.81 24.21
CA ARG A 338 -16.89 11.82 23.93
C ARG A 338 -17.12 11.18 22.57
N SER A 339 -16.27 11.47 21.59
CA SER A 339 -16.22 10.67 20.35
C SER A 339 -15.20 9.56 20.50
N TRP A 340 -13.94 9.93 20.68
CA TRP A 340 -12.84 9.00 20.87
C TRP A 340 -11.63 9.67 21.53
N CYS A 341 -10.84 8.88 22.26
CA CYS A 341 -9.61 9.33 22.90
C CYS A 341 -8.50 8.30 22.63
N SER A 342 -7.29 8.77 22.30
CA SER A 342 -6.09 7.92 22.28
C SER A 342 -5.09 8.37 23.34
N LEU A 343 -4.71 7.43 24.20
CA LEU A 343 -3.96 7.70 25.42
C LEU A 343 -2.82 6.69 25.53
N PHE A 344 -1.70 7.12 26.11
CA PHE A 344 -0.73 6.22 26.71
C PHE A 344 -0.84 6.27 28.23
N SER A 345 -0.47 5.18 28.89
CA SER A 345 -0.31 5.12 30.34
C SER A 345 0.84 4.19 30.70
N HIS A 346 1.34 4.29 31.93
CA HIS A 346 2.33 3.36 32.47
C HIS A 346 1.72 2.61 33.65
N ASN A 347 1.71 1.27 33.60
CA ASN A 347 1.08 0.43 34.63
C ASN A 347 2.07 -0.07 35.72
N GLY A 348 3.28 0.50 35.77
CA GLY A 348 4.35 0.12 36.70
C GLY A 348 5.31 -0.95 36.17
N SER A 349 4.97 -1.62 35.06
CA SER A 349 5.84 -2.62 34.40
C SER A 349 5.94 -2.45 32.88
N SER A 350 4.89 -1.91 32.27
CA SER A 350 4.78 -1.76 30.82
C SER A 350 4.08 -0.46 30.49
N ASP A 351 4.40 0.06 29.31
CA ASP A 351 3.59 1.10 28.70
C ASP A 351 2.37 0.45 28.08
N VAL A 352 1.25 1.15 28.16
CA VAL A 352 -0.05 0.70 27.67
C VAL A 352 -0.63 1.78 26.80
N PHE A 353 -1.06 1.41 25.60
CA PHE A 353 -1.87 2.27 24.76
C PHE A 353 -3.34 1.94 24.96
N ASN A 354 -4.15 2.99 25.01
CA ASN A 354 -5.59 2.92 25.13
C ASN A 354 -6.25 3.73 24.01
N LEU A 355 -7.05 3.04 23.20
CA LEU A 355 -8.07 3.68 22.36
C LEU A 355 -9.43 3.46 23.01
N THR A 356 -10.13 4.57 23.16
CA THR A 356 -11.50 4.61 23.62
C THR A 356 -12.38 5.16 22.50
N VAL A 357 -13.51 4.50 22.23
CA VAL A 357 -14.53 4.91 21.26
C VAL A 357 -15.87 4.92 21.96
N SER A 358 -16.67 5.96 21.78
CA SER A 358 -18.05 6.05 22.29
C SER A 358 -19.05 6.07 21.14
N ALA A 359 -20.16 5.37 21.30
CA ALA A 359 -21.27 5.38 20.34
C ALA A 359 -22.39 6.38 20.71
N ASP A 360 -22.45 6.85 21.95
CA ASP A 360 -23.54 7.67 22.49
C ASP A 360 -23.11 9.04 23.04
N GLY A 361 -21.80 9.29 23.12
CA GLY A 361 -21.25 10.54 23.66
C GLY A 361 -21.21 10.62 25.19
N GLY A 362 -21.72 9.59 25.89
CA GLY A 362 -21.93 9.61 27.34
C GLY A 362 -20.65 9.46 28.18
N GLY A 363 -20.62 10.13 29.34
CA GLY A 363 -19.46 10.20 30.24
C GLY A 363 -19.45 9.19 31.41
N GLY A 364 -20.51 8.42 31.63
CA GLY A 364 -20.81 7.77 32.92
C GLY A 364 -20.43 6.30 33.10
N SER A 365 -20.10 5.58 32.04
CA SER A 365 -19.55 4.22 32.09
C SER A 365 -18.40 4.20 31.11
N ASP A 366 -17.17 3.94 31.57
CA ASP A 366 -15.99 3.93 30.71
C ASP A 366 -16.31 3.10 29.46
N PRO A 367 -16.43 3.74 28.27
CA PRO A 367 -16.46 3.01 27.01
C PRO A 367 -15.37 1.95 27.04
N VAL A 368 -15.72 0.70 26.71
CA VAL A 368 -14.86 -0.48 26.89
C VAL A 368 -13.47 -0.14 26.36
N PRO A 369 -12.46 0.05 27.23
CA PRO A 369 -11.16 0.51 26.77
C PRO A 369 -10.50 -0.62 25.99
N SER A 370 -9.95 -0.30 24.82
CA SER A 370 -8.92 -1.16 24.27
C SER A 370 -7.66 -0.99 25.13
N LEU A 371 -7.03 -2.09 25.52
CA LEU A 371 -5.79 -2.07 26.29
C LEU A 371 -4.76 -2.91 25.54
N VAL A 372 -3.74 -2.26 25.01
CA VAL A 372 -2.61 -2.92 24.38
C VAL A 372 -1.35 -2.64 25.19
N LEU A 373 -0.74 -3.69 25.72
CA LEU A 373 0.56 -3.59 26.38
C LEU A 373 1.67 -3.63 25.34
N PHE A 374 2.65 -2.73 25.46
CA PHE A 374 3.87 -2.86 24.68
C PHE A 374 4.78 -3.92 25.32
N PRO A 375 5.33 -4.86 24.52
CA PRO A 375 6.26 -5.86 25.02
C PRO A 375 7.57 -5.25 25.55
N SER A 376 7.89 -4.03 25.10
CA SER A 376 8.98 -3.21 25.64
C SER A 376 8.52 -1.75 25.78
N PRO A 377 8.82 -1.08 26.92
CA PRO A 377 8.49 0.33 27.10
C PRO A 377 9.12 1.23 26.02
N LEU A 378 8.47 2.37 25.77
CA LEU A 378 8.97 3.42 24.91
C LEU A 378 10.12 4.14 25.62
N SER A 379 11.29 4.17 24.97
CA SER A 379 12.47 4.83 25.53
C SER A 379 12.49 6.32 25.17
N PRO A 380 12.80 7.22 26.12
CA PRO A 380 12.97 8.64 25.82
C PRO A 380 14.05 8.90 24.78
N GLY A 381 13.88 9.96 23.98
CA GLY A 381 14.84 10.32 22.93
C GLY A 381 14.79 9.45 21.68
N VAL A 382 13.99 8.38 21.66
CA VAL A 382 13.84 7.49 20.49
C VAL A 382 12.55 7.84 19.74
N TRP A 383 12.65 7.91 18.41
CA TRP A 383 11.49 8.08 17.54
C TRP A 383 10.76 6.76 17.33
N TYR A 384 9.45 6.75 17.58
CA TYR A 384 8.56 5.64 17.28
C TYR A 384 7.43 6.10 16.37
N MET A 385 7.07 5.31 15.37
CA MET A 385 5.84 5.53 14.61
C MET A 385 4.70 4.75 15.29
N ILE A 386 3.66 5.45 15.72
CA ILE A 386 2.48 4.84 16.32
C ILE A 386 1.32 4.96 15.34
N THR A 387 0.71 3.82 15.00
CA THR A 387 -0.47 3.78 14.14
C THR A 387 -1.58 2.98 14.81
N VAL A 388 -2.78 3.56 14.84
CA VAL A 388 -3.97 2.99 15.47
C VAL A 388 -5.03 2.85 14.41
N VAL A 389 -5.52 1.63 14.20
CA VAL A 389 -6.56 1.32 13.21
C VAL A 389 -7.79 0.83 13.94
N TYR A 390 -8.94 1.43 13.67
CA TYR A 390 -10.25 1.02 14.16
C TYR A 390 -11.20 0.72 12.99
N ASN A 391 -11.88 -0.42 13.06
CA ASN A 391 -12.88 -0.85 12.09
C ASN A 391 -14.25 -0.91 12.75
N SER A 392 -15.14 0.01 12.38
CA SER A 392 -16.47 0.16 12.98
C SER A 392 -17.41 -0.96 12.56
N GLY A 393 -17.20 -1.58 11.39
CA GLY A 393 -18.00 -2.72 10.94
C GLY A 393 -17.90 -3.94 11.86
N THR A 394 -16.79 -4.09 12.59
CA THR A 394 -16.50 -5.24 13.48
C THR A 394 -16.22 -4.84 14.94
N GLY A 395 -16.12 -3.55 15.25
CA GLY A 395 -15.70 -3.07 16.56
C GLY A 395 -14.28 -3.51 16.91
N SER A 396 -13.43 -3.70 15.90
CA SER A 396 -12.06 -4.19 16.05
C SER A 396 -11.06 -3.05 16.02
N TYR A 397 -9.92 -3.26 16.68
CA TYR A 397 -8.80 -2.32 16.70
C TYR A 397 -7.47 -3.03 16.53
N ASN A 398 -6.50 -2.33 15.96
CA ASN A 398 -5.11 -2.76 15.83
C ASN A 398 -4.19 -1.61 16.21
N LEU A 399 -3.14 -1.91 16.97
CA LEU A 399 -2.09 -0.97 17.30
C LEU A 399 -0.76 -1.43 16.71
N TYR A 400 -0.09 -0.53 16.01
CA TYR A 400 1.21 -0.76 15.41
C TYR A 400 2.24 0.20 16.02
N ARG A 401 3.44 -0.32 16.21
CA ARG A 401 4.65 0.44 16.52
C ARG A 401 5.67 0.12 15.45
N ASP A 402 6.22 1.15 14.82
CA ASP A 402 7.27 1.02 13.82
C ASP A 402 6.89 0.09 12.65
N GLY A 403 5.62 0.15 12.23
CA GLY A 403 5.06 -0.71 11.18
C GLY A 403 4.72 -2.14 11.63
N VAL A 404 4.98 -2.50 12.89
CA VAL A 404 4.78 -3.86 13.42
C VAL A 404 3.59 -3.90 14.38
N LEU A 405 2.69 -4.88 14.20
CA LEU A 405 1.53 -5.08 15.06
C LEU A 405 1.97 -5.39 16.50
N GLN A 406 1.50 -4.60 17.46
CA GLN A 406 1.74 -4.79 18.90
C GLN A 406 0.56 -5.47 19.58
N GLY A 407 -0.66 -5.19 19.12
CA GLY A 407 -1.86 -5.80 19.67
C GLY A 407 -3.09 -5.56 18.79
N THR A 408 -4.05 -6.46 18.94
CA THR A 408 -5.33 -6.45 18.23
C THR A 408 -6.44 -6.90 19.19
N GLY A 409 -7.65 -6.44 18.97
CA GLY A 409 -8.81 -6.86 19.76
C GLY A 409 -10.13 -6.47 19.11
N THR A 410 -11.20 -6.89 19.76
CA THR A 410 -12.60 -6.60 19.38
C THR A 410 -13.39 -6.15 20.60
N GLY A 411 -14.60 -5.65 20.39
CA GLY A 411 -15.51 -5.25 21.46
C GLY A 411 -15.54 -3.75 21.75
N LEU A 412 -14.86 -2.93 20.94
CA LEU A 412 -15.19 -1.52 20.86
C LEU A 412 -16.59 -1.36 20.24
N PRO A 413 -17.28 -0.22 20.47
CA PRO A 413 -18.52 0.06 19.77
C PRO A 413 -18.36 -0.03 18.25
N ASN A 414 -19.45 -0.22 17.51
CA ASN A 414 -19.45 -0.34 16.04
C ASN A 414 -19.72 1.00 15.32
N SER A 415 -19.61 2.11 16.05
CA SER A 415 -19.84 3.47 15.56
C SER A 415 -19.16 4.46 16.49
N ILE A 416 -18.78 5.60 15.94
CA ILE A 416 -18.26 6.73 16.72
C ILE A 416 -19.35 7.81 16.81
N PHE A 417 -19.60 8.30 18.01
CA PHE A 417 -20.50 9.41 18.27
C PHE A 417 -19.95 10.69 17.63
N ASN A 418 -20.76 11.37 16.82
CA ASN A 418 -20.41 12.70 16.32
C ASN A 418 -20.64 13.72 17.44
N GLY A 419 -19.58 14.04 18.18
CA GLY A 419 -19.58 14.92 19.34
C GLY A 419 -18.96 16.28 19.04
N THR A 420 -19.25 17.24 19.90
CA THR A 420 -18.84 18.64 19.77
C THR A 420 -17.50 18.95 20.44
N ALA A 421 -16.78 17.94 20.93
CA ALA A 421 -15.46 18.13 21.50
C ALA A 421 -14.48 18.63 20.44
N GLU A 422 -13.54 19.48 20.88
CA GLU A 422 -12.43 19.92 20.04
C GLU A 422 -11.55 18.73 19.65
N PHE A 423 -11.01 18.78 18.44
CA PHE A 423 -9.94 17.87 18.05
C PHE A 423 -8.62 18.40 18.61
N ARG A 424 -7.85 17.54 19.27
CA ARG A 424 -6.58 17.89 19.93
C ARG A 424 -5.45 16.96 19.51
N VAL A 425 -4.25 17.53 19.45
CA VAL A 425 -2.97 16.82 19.28
C VAL A 425 -2.08 17.19 20.45
N GLY A 426 -1.59 16.17 21.15
CA GLY A 426 -0.73 16.26 22.33
C GLY A 426 -1.47 16.48 23.66
N TRP A 427 -2.79 16.28 23.70
CA TRP A 427 -3.59 16.53 24.89
C TRP A 427 -4.86 15.69 24.95
N ASP A 428 -5.28 15.33 26.16
CA ASP A 428 -6.62 14.83 26.43
C ASP A 428 -7.33 15.66 27.52
N ASN A 429 -8.66 15.77 27.43
CA ASN A 429 -9.46 16.59 28.35
C ASN A 429 -10.37 15.78 29.27
N ASN A 430 -10.11 14.48 29.44
CA ASN A 430 -11.07 13.58 30.06
C ASN A 430 -10.42 12.56 31.03
N PRO A 431 -10.68 12.60 32.35
CA PRO A 431 -11.49 13.54 33.13
C PRO A 431 -10.67 14.65 33.83
N SER A 432 -9.34 14.65 33.68
CA SER A 432 -8.44 15.62 34.31
C SER A 432 -7.75 16.46 33.23
N PRO A 433 -7.73 17.80 33.32
CA PRO A 433 -7.10 18.69 32.35
C PRO A 433 -5.56 18.69 32.48
N THR A 434 -4.95 17.53 32.72
CA THR A 434 -3.51 17.38 33.02
C THR A 434 -2.83 16.29 32.19
N ASP A 435 -3.54 15.61 31.28
CA ASP A 435 -2.99 14.44 30.60
C ASP A 435 -2.32 14.88 29.27
N GLY A 436 -1.31 15.75 29.40
CA GLY A 436 -0.60 16.36 28.29
C GLY A 436 0.65 15.62 27.85
N PHE A 437 0.96 15.66 26.56
CA PHE A 437 2.17 15.07 26.00
C PHE A 437 3.42 15.89 26.37
N ASN A 438 4.52 15.20 26.67
CA ASN A 438 5.83 15.81 26.91
C ASN A 438 6.88 15.18 26.00
N GLY A 439 7.29 15.90 24.97
CA GLY A 439 8.19 15.39 23.94
C GLY A 439 7.95 16.01 22.57
N LYS A 440 8.40 15.31 21.54
CA LYS A 440 8.22 15.72 20.15
C LYS A 440 7.16 14.87 19.43
N MET A 441 6.35 15.52 18.62
CA MET A 441 5.39 14.88 17.70
C MET A 441 5.61 15.37 16.27
N ASP A 442 5.43 14.46 15.33
CA ASP A 442 5.68 14.70 13.91
C ASP A 442 4.72 13.87 13.03
N GLU A 443 4.51 14.31 11.78
CA GLU A 443 3.77 13.60 10.72
C GLU A 443 2.41 13.01 11.19
N VAL A 444 1.56 13.85 11.78
CA VAL A 444 0.24 13.46 12.32
C VAL A 444 -0.76 13.33 11.17
N GLY A 445 -1.29 12.13 10.96
CA GLY A 445 -2.28 11.83 9.91
C GLY A 445 -3.55 11.20 10.45
N ILE A 446 -4.68 11.58 9.86
CA ILE A 446 -6.02 11.06 10.20
C ILE A 446 -6.73 10.57 8.93
N TRP A 447 -7.12 9.30 8.92
CA TRP A 447 -7.91 8.70 7.85
C TRP A 447 -9.30 8.29 8.34
N ASN A 448 -10.32 8.45 7.49
CA ASN A 448 -11.68 7.94 7.71
C ASN A 448 -11.89 6.50 7.21
N ARG A 449 -10.80 5.71 7.22
CA ARG A 449 -10.80 4.30 6.85
C ARG A 449 -9.76 3.54 7.67
N ALA A 450 -9.93 2.23 7.72
CA ALA A 450 -8.90 1.35 8.25
C ALA A 450 -7.76 1.23 7.24
N LEU A 451 -6.54 1.63 7.61
CA LEU A 451 -5.34 1.37 6.80
C LEU A 451 -4.96 -0.11 6.88
N THR A 452 -4.45 -0.64 5.78
CA THR A 452 -3.89 -1.99 5.73
C THR A 452 -2.48 -2.02 6.33
N ILE A 453 -2.00 -3.22 6.70
CA ILE A 453 -0.63 -3.38 7.19
C ILE A 453 0.43 -2.90 6.18
N SER A 454 0.16 -2.99 4.89
CA SER A 454 1.11 -2.53 3.87
C SER A 454 1.15 -1.02 3.73
N GLU A 455 0.01 -0.35 3.86
CA GLU A 455 -0.06 1.11 3.95
C GLU A 455 0.68 1.62 5.18
N ILE A 456 0.53 0.94 6.32
CA ILE A 456 1.24 1.27 7.56
C ILE A 456 2.75 1.01 7.41
N THR A 457 3.14 -0.10 6.79
CA THR A 457 4.57 -0.38 6.54
C THR A 457 5.17 0.63 5.57
N ALA A 458 4.41 1.08 4.58
CA ALA A 458 4.81 2.14 3.66
C ALA A 458 5.01 3.47 4.41
N LEU A 459 4.08 3.87 5.29
CA LEU A 459 4.25 5.04 6.16
C LEU A 459 5.53 4.97 7.02
N TYR A 460 5.84 3.77 7.55
CA TYR A 460 7.05 3.57 8.35
C TYR A 460 8.34 3.70 7.54
N ASN A 461 8.33 3.20 6.29
CA ASN A 461 9.44 3.28 5.33
C ASN A 461 10.80 2.85 5.93
N GLY A 462 10.84 1.68 6.55
CA GLY A 462 12.06 1.15 7.18
C GLY A 462 12.65 2.04 8.28
N GLY A 463 11.82 2.89 8.89
CA GLY A 463 12.24 3.82 9.92
C GLY A 463 12.65 5.19 9.40
N ALA A 464 12.62 5.45 8.09
CA ALA A 464 12.83 6.81 7.57
C ALA A 464 11.58 7.70 7.71
N GLY A 465 10.40 7.09 7.80
CA GLY A 465 9.15 7.77 7.49
C GLY A 465 9.03 7.99 5.98
N LEU A 466 7.81 7.91 5.47
CA LEU A 466 7.50 8.41 4.14
C LEU A 466 7.29 9.94 4.30
N GLN A 467 7.82 10.79 3.41
CA GLN A 467 7.46 12.24 3.29
C GLN A 467 6.23 12.61 2.38
N TYR A 468 5.20 13.28 2.92
CA TYR A 468 3.94 13.61 2.19
C TYR A 468 4.22 14.45 0.91
N PRO A 469 3.47 14.33 -0.22
CA PRO A 469 2.13 13.74 -0.42
C PRO A 469 2.15 12.38 -1.16
N PHE A 470 2.28 11.31 -0.39
CA PHE A 470 2.51 9.93 -0.86
C PHE A 470 1.70 9.47 -2.05
#